data_AF-A0A7J6RUV9-F1
#
_entry.id   AF-A0A7J6RUV9-F1
#
_cell.length_a   1.000
_cell.length_b   1.000
_cell.length_c   1.000
_cell.angle_alpha   90.00
_cell.angle_beta   90.00
_cell.angle_gamma   90.00
#
_symmetry.space_group_name_H-M   'P 1'
#
loop_
_entity.id
_entity.type
_entity.pdbx_description
1 polymer ?
#
loop_
_entity_poly.entity_id
_entity_poly.type
_entity_poly.pdbx_seq_one_letter_code
_entity_poly.pdbx_strand_id
1 'polypeptide(L)'
;YMHRRGLKLGLYAVEHSQSAQSVKHGAFRISDINTFAEWGIDALKVDGCYADPTAFGKLYPELGRILNATNRPILYSCSWPAYLPDRGEKNDVLVKEIAPACNLWRNFEDIRDSWASVQGITNFWARNSPTNVLVRAAGPGHWNDPDMMYGQGRRGYADPRTFRGTQPPAPWMWRVLVGNNGLSLSEQESQFALWAILAAP
;
A
#
# COMPACT_ATOMS: atom_id res chain seq x y z
N TYR A 1 -12.83 -1.38 -19.29
CA TYR A 1 -12.26 -0.17 -19.95
C TYR A 1 -10.73 -0.17 -19.88
N MET A 2 -10.17 -0.33 -18.67
CA MET A 2 -8.71 -0.37 -18.41
C MET A 2 -7.97 -1.41 -19.26
N HIS A 3 -8.40 -2.67 -19.23
CA HIS A 3 -7.71 -3.75 -19.97
C HIS A 3 -7.66 -3.55 -21.48
N ARG A 4 -8.70 -2.93 -22.08
CA ARG A 4 -8.72 -2.60 -23.51
C ARG A 4 -7.65 -1.57 -23.91
N ARG A 5 -7.02 -0.92 -22.93
CA ARG A 5 -5.94 0.07 -23.10
C ARG A 5 -4.59 -0.46 -22.61
N GLY A 6 -4.48 -1.76 -22.32
CA GLY A 6 -3.25 -2.36 -21.77
C GLY A 6 -2.98 -1.97 -20.31
N LEU A 7 -3.94 -1.37 -19.61
CA LEU A 7 -3.81 -0.99 -18.21
C LEU A 7 -4.38 -2.07 -17.28
N LYS A 8 -3.90 -2.06 -16.03
CA LYS A 8 -4.30 -2.94 -14.94
C LYS A 8 -5.23 -2.21 -13.96
N LEU A 9 -6.11 -2.94 -13.29
CA LEU A 9 -7.05 -2.40 -12.31
C LEU A 9 -6.70 -2.86 -10.89
N GLY A 10 -6.38 -1.93 -10.00
CA GLY A 10 -6.21 -2.20 -8.58
C GLY A 10 -7.46 -1.85 -7.77
N LEU A 11 -7.76 -2.64 -6.74
CA LEU A 11 -8.72 -2.31 -5.70
C LEU A 11 -8.05 -2.17 -4.34
N TYR A 12 -8.74 -1.48 -3.45
CA TYR A 12 -8.39 -1.32 -2.05
C TYR A 12 -9.44 -2.00 -1.18
N ALA A 13 -9.00 -2.70 -0.15
CA ALA A 13 -9.86 -3.28 0.86
C ALA A 13 -9.23 -3.13 2.26
N VAL A 14 -10.04 -3.25 3.30
CA VAL A 14 -9.61 -3.28 4.69
C VAL A 14 -9.88 -4.66 5.25
N GLU A 15 -8.88 -5.25 5.90
CA GLU A 15 -9.00 -6.50 6.63
C GLU A 15 -9.96 -6.31 7.80
N HIS A 16 -11.03 -7.11 7.86
CA HIS A 16 -12.06 -6.95 8.89
C HIS A 16 -12.61 -8.30 9.34
N SER A 17 -12.56 -8.54 10.65
CA SER A 17 -13.16 -9.72 11.28
C SER A 17 -14.68 -9.58 11.36
N GLN A 18 -15.39 -9.95 10.30
CA GLN A 18 -16.83 -10.31 10.23
C GLN A 18 -17.92 -9.43 10.90
N SER A 19 -17.64 -8.32 11.61
CA SER A 19 -18.66 -7.56 12.33
C SER A 19 -19.35 -6.50 11.45
N ALA A 20 -20.64 -6.27 11.68
CA ALA A 20 -21.55 -5.49 10.82
C ALA A 20 -21.25 -3.97 10.73
N GLN A 21 -20.23 -3.44 11.45
CA GLN A 21 -19.78 -2.04 11.33
C GLN A 21 -18.89 -1.78 10.10
N SER A 22 -18.55 -2.85 9.38
CA SER A 22 -17.59 -2.97 8.27
C SER A 22 -17.90 -2.16 6.99
N VAL A 23 -19.15 -1.82 6.70
CA VAL A 23 -19.53 -1.28 5.37
C VAL A 23 -18.95 0.12 5.07
N LYS A 24 -18.50 0.88 6.08
CA LYS A 24 -18.14 2.30 5.93
C LYS A 24 -16.71 2.59 5.45
N HIS A 25 -15.81 1.61 5.44
CA HIS A 25 -14.37 1.86 5.24
C HIS A 25 -13.69 0.95 4.22
N GLY A 26 -14.43 0.32 3.31
CA GLY A 26 -13.86 -0.60 2.33
C GLY A 26 -13.54 -1.99 2.88
N ALA A 27 -14.20 -2.39 3.98
CA ALA A 27 -14.11 -3.76 4.44
C ALA A 27 -14.73 -4.71 3.41
N PHE A 28 -14.13 -5.89 3.28
CA PHE A 28 -14.60 -6.96 2.42
C PHE A 28 -14.85 -8.22 3.25
N ARG A 29 -15.69 -9.11 2.74
CA ARG A 29 -15.76 -10.49 3.22
C ARG A 29 -14.85 -11.33 2.36
N ILE A 30 -14.22 -12.35 2.93
CA ILE A 30 -13.45 -13.34 2.17
C ILE A 30 -14.26 -13.92 0.98
N SER A 31 -15.59 -14.04 1.12
CA SER A 31 -16.49 -14.45 0.03
C SER A 31 -16.48 -13.51 -1.19
N ASP A 32 -16.09 -12.24 -1.02
CA ASP A 32 -16.10 -11.22 -2.07
C ASP A 32 -14.89 -11.36 -3.00
N ILE A 33 -13.88 -12.16 -2.65
CA ILE A 33 -12.68 -12.34 -3.47
C ILE A 33 -12.99 -12.99 -4.82
N ASN A 34 -13.95 -13.91 -4.86
CA ASN A 34 -14.42 -14.47 -6.14
C ASN A 34 -15.06 -13.38 -7.01
N THR A 35 -15.87 -12.50 -6.41
CA THR A 35 -16.46 -11.36 -7.10
C THR A 35 -15.39 -10.41 -7.65
N PHE A 36 -14.34 -10.13 -6.86
CA PHE A 36 -13.23 -9.28 -7.32
C PHE A 36 -12.49 -9.91 -8.51
N ALA A 37 -12.24 -11.22 -8.46
CA ALA A 37 -11.64 -11.95 -9.58
C ALA A 37 -12.54 -11.94 -10.82
N GLU A 38 -13.86 -12.11 -10.66
CA GLU A 38 -14.86 -12.03 -11.73
C GLU A 38 -14.91 -10.62 -12.37
N TRP A 39 -14.76 -9.57 -11.56
CA TRP A 39 -14.64 -8.18 -12.07
C TRP A 39 -13.34 -7.94 -12.85
N GLY A 40 -12.38 -8.85 -12.74
CA GLY A 40 -11.13 -8.80 -13.46
C GLY A 40 -10.10 -7.86 -12.83
N ILE A 41 -10.06 -7.74 -11.51
CA ILE A 41 -9.00 -6.94 -10.85
C ILE A 41 -7.63 -7.57 -11.09
N ASP A 42 -6.59 -6.76 -11.11
CA ASP A 42 -5.21 -7.20 -11.31
C ASP A 42 -4.33 -6.95 -10.07
N ALA A 43 -4.82 -6.15 -9.12
CA ALA A 43 -4.15 -5.86 -7.87
C ALA A 43 -5.16 -5.65 -6.74
N LEU A 44 -4.80 -6.07 -5.54
CA LEU A 44 -5.56 -5.82 -4.31
C LEU A 44 -4.60 -5.31 -3.24
N LYS A 45 -4.81 -4.08 -2.76
CA LYS A 45 -4.20 -3.55 -1.54
C LYS A 45 -5.12 -3.85 -0.36
N VAL A 46 -4.58 -4.46 0.70
CA VAL A 46 -5.33 -4.77 1.92
C VAL A 46 -4.72 -4.08 3.10
N ASP A 47 -5.54 -3.26 3.75
CA ASP A 47 -5.15 -2.44 4.89
C ASP A 47 -5.53 -3.09 6.22
N GLY A 48 -4.74 -2.82 7.26
CA GLY A 48 -4.91 -3.42 8.59
C GLY A 48 -5.82 -2.64 9.54
N CYS A 49 -6.42 -1.54 9.08
CA CYS A 49 -7.27 -0.70 9.91
C CYS A 49 -8.37 -1.53 10.61
N TYR A 50 -8.56 -1.32 11.91
CA TYR A 50 -9.61 -1.94 12.74
C TYR A 50 -9.50 -3.46 12.98
N ALA A 51 -8.53 -4.14 12.40
CA ALA A 51 -8.23 -5.53 12.70
C ALA A 51 -7.23 -5.65 13.85
N ASP A 52 -7.30 -6.75 14.60
CA ASP A 52 -6.33 -7.07 15.65
C ASP A 52 -5.01 -7.52 15.00
N PRO A 53 -3.89 -6.82 15.23
CA PRO A 53 -2.59 -7.20 14.66
C PRO A 53 -2.14 -8.61 15.03
N THR A 54 -2.62 -9.18 16.15
CA THR A 54 -2.32 -10.56 16.54
C THR A 54 -2.94 -11.59 15.60
N ALA A 55 -3.97 -11.22 14.84
CA ALA A 55 -4.64 -12.08 13.87
C ALA A 55 -3.98 -12.06 12.48
N PHE A 56 -3.08 -11.11 12.19
CA PHE A 56 -2.50 -10.94 10.85
C PHE A 56 -1.70 -12.15 10.35
N GLY A 57 -1.03 -12.87 11.26
CA GLY A 57 -0.35 -14.14 10.96
C GLY A 57 -1.26 -15.22 10.36
N LYS A 58 -2.57 -15.09 10.54
CA LYS A 58 -3.57 -15.97 9.94
C LYS A 58 -4.26 -15.31 8.74
N LEU A 59 -4.74 -14.07 8.91
CA LEU A 59 -5.59 -13.38 7.95
C LEU A 59 -4.88 -13.12 6.61
N TYR A 60 -3.68 -12.53 6.64
CA TYR A 60 -2.96 -12.16 5.42
C TYR A 60 -2.53 -13.39 4.60
N PRO A 61 -1.94 -14.47 5.19
CA PRO A 61 -1.62 -15.69 4.45
C PRO A 61 -2.85 -16.46 3.96
N GLU A 62 -3.96 -16.44 4.71
CA GLU A 62 -5.22 -17.03 4.26
C GLU A 62 -5.75 -16.32 3.03
N LEU A 63 -5.77 -14.99 3.03
CA LEU A 63 -6.21 -14.23 1.88
C LEU A 63 -5.32 -14.46 0.65
N GLY A 64 -3.98 -14.54 0.82
CA GLY A 64 -3.06 -14.88 -0.26
C GLY A 64 -3.39 -16.24 -0.90
N ARG A 65 -3.72 -17.26 -0.08
CA ARG A 65 -4.16 -18.58 -0.58
C ARG A 65 -5.48 -18.49 -1.35
N ILE A 66 -6.42 -17.68 -0.88
CA ILE A 66 -7.75 -17.52 -1.50
C ILE A 66 -7.63 -16.76 -2.82
N LEU A 67 -6.82 -15.71 -2.89
CA LEU A 67 -6.49 -15.01 -4.13
C LEU A 67 -5.92 -15.98 -5.18
N ASN A 68 -4.97 -16.84 -4.78
CA ASN A 68 -4.40 -17.85 -5.67
C ASN A 68 -5.46 -18.87 -6.16
N ALA A 69 -6.39 -19.27 -5.28
CA ALA A 69 -7.46 -20.21 -5.61
C ALA A 69 -8.48 -19.66 -6.63
N THR A 70 -8.53 -18.34 -6.87
CA THR A 70 -9.35 -17.76 -7.94
C THR A 70 -8.84 -18.08 -9.36
N ASN A 71 -7.62 -18.63 -9.47
CA ASN A 71 -6.93 -18.91 -10.73
C ASN A 71 -6.72 -17.67 -11.61
N ARG A 72 -6.76 -16.47 -11.01
CA ARG A 72 -6.45 -15.19 -11.65
C ARG A 72 -5.21 -14.59 -10.98
N PRO A 73 -4.16 -14.21 -11.74
CA PRO A 73 -3.02 -13.49 -11.18
C PRO A 73 -3.48 -12.11 -10.67
N ILE A 74 -3.50 -11.95 -9.35
CA ILE A 74 -3.83 -10.70 -8.67
C ILE A 74 -2.64 -10.34 -7.79
N LEU A 75 -2.01 -9.19 -8.06
CA LEU A 75 -0.93 -8.66 -7.24
C LEU A 75 -1.47 -8.32 -5.86
N TYR A 76 -0.85 -8.85 -4.81
CA TYR A 76 -1.29 -8.67 -3.44
C TYR A 76 -0.36 -7.72 -2.67
N SER A 77 -0.89 -6.54 -2.32
CA SER A 77 -0.20 -5.51 -1.55
C SER A 77 -0.71 -5.52 -0.10
N CYS A 78 0.19 -5.80 0.83
CA CYS A 78 -0.15 -6.05 2.23
C CYS A 78 0.29 -4.90 3.13
N SER A 79 -0.62 -4.29 3.89
CA SER A 79 -0.22 -3.31 4.92
C SER A 79 0.30 -3.96 6.21
N TRP A 80 0.31 -5.30 6.31
CA TRP A 80 0.61 -6.05 7.54
C TRP A 80 1.79 -5.48 8.37
N PRO A 81 3.03 -5.39 7.86
CA PRO A 81 4.15 -4.96 8.70
C PRO A 81 3.99 -3.54 9.25
N ALA A 82 3.33 -2.61 8.55
CA ALA A 82 3.10 -1.24 9.06
C ALA A 82 2.34 -1.17 10.39
N TYR A 83 1.56 -2.21 10.72
CA TYR A 83 0.79 -2.32 11.95
C TYR A 83 1.48 -3.14 13.06
N LEU A 84 2.68 -3.69 12.78
CA LEU A 84 3.46 -4.39 13.80
C LEU A 84 4.29 -3.40 14.63
N PRO A 85 4.47 -3.64 15.95
CA PRO A 85 5.23 -2.74 16.82
C PRO A 85 6.67 -2.49 16.35
N ASP A 86 7.28 -3.48 15.69
CA ASP A 86 8.63 -3.44 15.17
C ASP A 86 8.69 -3.30 13.65
N ARG A 87 7.55 -3.17 12.97
CA ARG A 87 7.48 -2.98 11.50
C ARG A 87 8.18 -4.06 10.67
N GLY A 88 8.37 -5.25 11.23
CA GLY A 88 9.14 -6.34 10.63
C GLY A 88 10.66 -6.17 10.73
N GLU A 89 11.16 -5.23 11.53
CA GLU A 89 12.59 -4.92 11.68
C GLU A 89 13.35 -5.94 12.54
N LYS A 90 12.70 -6.59 13.52
CA LYS A 90 13.40 -7.33 14.60
C LYS A 90 13.28 -8.84 14.51
N ASN A 91 12.42 -9.38 13.65
CA ASN A 91 12.19 -10.81 13.50
C ASN A 91 12.20 -11.20 12.02
N ASP A 92 12.22 -12.51 11.74
CA ASP A 92 12.18 -13.01 10.36
C ASP A 92 10.75 -13.07 9.77
N VAL A 93 9.75 -12.36 10.32
CA VAL A 93 8.35 -12.44 9.84
C VAL A 93 8.24 -12.04 8.38
N LEU A 94 9.05 -11.07 7.94
CA LEU A 94 9.08 -10.62 6.55
C LEU A 94 9.51 -11.75 5.61
N VAL A 95 10.54 -12.51 6.00
CA VAL A 95 11.10 -13.59 5.17
C VAL A 95 10.26 -14.86 5.27
N LYS A 96 9.78 -15.22 6.46
CA LYS A 96 9.14 -16.51 6.75
C LYS A 96 7.64 -16.52 6.49
N GLU A 97 6.97 -15.38 6.61
CA GLU A 97 5.50 -15.31 6.57
C GLU A 97 4.99 -14.34 5.50
N ILE A 98 5.51 -13.12 5.45
CA ILE A 98 4.97 -12.08 4.56
C ILE A 98 5.43 -12.27 3.11
N ALA A 99 6.72 -12.49 2.84
CA ALA A 99 7.21 -12.68 1.47
C ALA A 99 6.59 -13.89 0.74
N PRO A 100 6.32 -15.04 1.40
CA PRO A 100 5.56 -16.13 0.78
C PRO A 100 4.08 -15.83 0.53
N ALA A 101 3.50 -14.87 1.27
CA ALA A 101 2.07 -14.56 1.21
C ALA A 101 1.73 -13.35 0.33
N CYS A 102 2.64 -12.38 0.19
CA CYS A 102 2.40 -11.05 -0.37
C CYS A 102 3.39 -10.71 -1.49
N ASN A 103 2.95 -9.95 -2.49
CA ASN A 103 3.84 -9.48 -3.56
C ASN A 103 4.59 -8.19 -3.21
N LEU A 104 4.00 -7.37 -2.36
CA LEU A 104 4.67 -6.23 -1.74
C LEU A 104 4.02 -5.92 -0.40
N TRP A 105 4.72 -5.20 0.46
CA TRP A 105 4.20 -4.81 1.76
C TRP A 105 4.65 -3.43 2.21
N ARG A 106 3.73 -2.68 2.82
CA ARG A 106 4.03 -1.40 3.47
C ARG A 106 4.66 -1.66 4.84
N ASN A 107 5.87 -1.14 5.05
CA ASN A 107 6.58 -1.29 6.33
C ASN A 107 6.36 -0.11 7.28
N PHE A 108 6.28 1.10 6.74
CA PHE A 108 6.34 2.33 7.53
C PHE A 108 5.08 3.19 7.39
N GLU A 109 5.07 4.33 8.08
CA GLU A 109 3.99 5.31 8.07
C GLU A 109 3.55 5.74 6.67
N ASP A 110 2.30 6.18 6.56
CA ASP A 110 1.78 6.79 5.34
C ASP A 110 2.54 8.05 4.97
N ILE A 111 2.94 8.12 3.70
CA ILE A 111 3.65 9.26 3.17
C ILE A 111 2.72 10.46 3.04
N ARG A 112 3.18 11.60 3.53
CA ARG A 112 2.52 12.89 3.40
C ARG A 112 3.28 13.76 2.41
N ASP A 113 2.57 14.69 1.78
CA ASP A 113 3.14 15.65 0.84
C ASP A 113 4.00 16.71 1.57
N SER A 114 5.15 16.28 2.09
CA SER A 114 6.15 17.13 2.73
C SER A 114 7.50 16.42 2.76
N TRP A 115 8.58 17.20 2.64
CA TRP A 115 9.93 16.65 2.67
C TRP A 115 10.24 15.93 4.00
N ALA A 116 9.72 16.43 5.12
CA ALA A 116 9.86 15.78 6.42
C ALA A 116 9.30 14.35 6.42
N SER A 117 8.21 14.09 5.70
CA SER A 117 7.65 12.74 5.56
C SER A 117 8.56 11.83 4.73
N VAL A 118 9.08 12.34 3.60
CA VAL A 118 10.03 11.61 2.74
C VAL A 118 11.27 11.24 3.55
N GLN A 119 11.84 12.22 4.27
CA GLN A 119 12.99 12.01 5.15
C GLN A 119 12.71 10.98 6.25
N GLY A 120 11.52 11.01 6.86
CA GLY A 120 11.13 10.04 7.88
C GLY A 120 11.17 8.60 7.37
N ILE A 121 10.59 8.37 6.19
CA ILE A 121 10.61 7.06 5.52
C ILE A 121 12.03 6.66 5.15
N THR A 122 12.81 7.54 4.51
CA THR A 122 14.17 7.21 4.08
C THR A 122 15.09 6.93 5.26
N ASN A 123 14.91 7.66 6.38
CA ASN A 123 15.65 7.41 7.61
C ASN A 123 15.28 6.06 8.24
N PHE A 124 14.01 5.64 8.17
CA PHE A 124 13.60 4.30 8.58
C PHE A 124 14.30 3.22 7.74
N TRP A 125 14.40 3.39 6.44
CA TRP A 125 15.10 2.41 5.58
C TRP A 125 16.61 2.42 5.82
N ALA A 126 17.22 3.61 5.93
CA ALA A 126 18.65 3.77 6.15
C ALA A 126 19.10 3.18 7.50
N ARG A 127 18.36 3.43 8.59
CA ARG A 127 18.71 2.91 9.93
C ARG A 127 18.54 1.39 10.05
N ASN A 128 17.72 0.78 9.19
CA ASN A 128 17.45 -0.65 9.15
C ASN A 128 18.21 -1.38 8.06
N SER A 129 18.99 -0.67 7.26
CA SER A 129 20.01 -1.29 6.41
C SER A 129 21.00 -2.20 7.19
N PRO A 130 21.34 -1.97 8.48
CA PRO A 130 22.15 -2.89 9.29
C PRO A 130 21.39 -4.16 9.69
N THR A 131 20.06 -4.09 9.88
CA THR A 131 19.19 -5.23 10.13
C THR A 131 18.78 -5.81 8.78
N ASN A 132 19.67 -6.61 8.18
CA ASN A 132 19.54 -7.19 6.83
C ASN A 132 18.22 -7.96 6.54
N VAL A 133 17.25 -8.03 7.45
CA VAL A 133 15.94 -8.66 7.18
C VAL A 133 15.14 -7.92 6.11
N LEU A 134 15.11 -6.58 6.11
CA LEU A 134 14.37 -5.80 5.11
C LEU A 134 14.92 -6.05 3.70
N VAL A 135 16.26 -6.03 3.56
CA VAL A 135 16.93 -6.27 2.28
C VAL A 135 16.83 -7.74 1.86
N ARG A 136 17.04 -8.70 2.77
CA ARG A 136 16.91 -10.14 2.46
C ARG A 136 15.49 -10.56 2.08
N ALA A 137 14.48 -9.89 2.64
CA ALA A 137 13.09 -10.20 2.35
C ALA A 137 12.66 -9.70 0.96
N ALA A 138 13.34 -8.71 0.37
CA ALA A 138 12.98 -8.16 -0.93
C ALA A 138 13.62 -8.91 -2.09
N GLY A 139 12.86 -9.12 -3.17
CA GLY A 139 13.33 -9.78 -4.38
C GLY A 139 12.22 -10.00 -5.40
N PRO A 140 12.52 -10.65 -6.55
CA PRO A 140 11.53 -10.91 -7.58
C PRO A 140 10.27 -11.60 -7.04
N GLY A 141 9.17 -10.85 -7.04
CA GLY A 141 7.85 -11.33 -6.62
C GLY A 141 7.44 -10.95 -5.19
N HIS A 142 8.30 -10.28 -4.42
CA HIS A 142 8.06 -9.90 -3.02
C HIS A 142 8.88 -8.63 -2.66
N TRP A 143 8.25 -7.46 -2.62
CA TRP A 143 8.94 -6.16 -2.53
C TRP A 143 8.61 -5.36 -1.26
N ASN A 144 9.60 -4.59 -0.80
CA ASN A 144 9.39 -3.55 0.20
C ASN A 144 8.66 -2.36 -0.42
N ASP A 145 7.63 -1.84 0.26
CA ASP A 145 6.87 -0.66 -0.19
C ASP A 145 7.10 0.53 0.77
N PRO A 146 7.92 1.52 0.38
CA PRO A 146 8.11 2.78 1.10
C PRO A 146 6.97 3.80 0.91
N ASP A 147 5.83 3.38 0.35
CA ASP A 147 4.67 4.18 -0.03
C ASP A 147 4.84 5.01 -1.30
N MET A 148 3.75 5.66 -1.71
CA MET A 148 3.59 6.35 -2.99
C MET A 148 4.62 7.46 -3.27
N MET A 149 4.90 7.68 -4.56
CA MET A 149 5.64 8.85 -5.01
C MET A 149 4.78 10.12 -5.09
N TYR A 150 5.36 11.26 -4.75
CA TYR A 150 4.80 12.58 -5.03
C TYR A 150 5.46 13.16 -6.28
N GLY A 151 4.73 13.13 -7.40
CA GLY A 151 5.19 13.70 -8.67
C GLY A 151 4.64 15.09 -8.96
N GLN A 152 5.28 15.82 -9.88
CA GLN A 152 4.71 17.04 -10.46
C GLN A 152 3.35 16.75 -11.09
N GLY A 153 2.28 17.25 -10.47
CA GLY A 153 1.11 17.66 -11.22
C GLY A 153 1.36 19.06 -11.77
N ARG A 154 1.12 19.27 -13.07
CA ARG A 154 1.02 20.64 -13.62
C ARG A 154 0.02 21.42 -12.77
N ARG A 155 0.34 22.65 -12.36
CA ARG A 155 -0.62 23.60 -11.77
C ARG A 155 -1.91 23.56 -12.61
N GLY A 156 -2.99 22.98 -12.09
CA GLY A 156 -4.25 23.00 -12.83
C GLY A 156 -5.38 22.06 -12.43
N TYR A 157 -5.17 20.97 -11.67
CA TYR A 157 -6.27 20.00 -11.44
C TYR A 157 -6.70 19.74 -10.00
N ALA A 158 -6.07 20.41 -9.04
CA ALA A 158 -6.56 20.50 -7.67
C ALA A 158 -6.94 21.95 -7.33
N ASP A 159 -7.72 22.63 -8.18
CA ASP A 159 -8.39 23.88 -7.77
C ASP A 159 -9.58 23.49 -6.85
N PRO A 160 -9.60 23.95 -5.59
CA PRO A 160 -10.77 23.77 -4.71
C PRO A 160 -12.08 24.30 -5.32
N ARG A 161 -12.01 25.21 -6.31
CA ARG A 161 -13.17 25.81 -6.98
C ARG A 161 -13.81 24.91 -8.04
N THR A 162 -13.15 23.83 -8.47
CA THR A 162 -13.72 22.87 -9.44
C THR A 162 -14.48 21.71 -8.79
N PHE A 163 -14.40 21.54 -7.46
CA PHE A 163 -15.28 20.62 -6.71
C PHE A 163 -16.60 21.32 -6.39
N ARG A 164 -17.62 21.17 -7.26
CA ARG A 164 -19.01 21.55 -6.94
C ARG A 164 -19.67 20.46 -6.08
N GLY A 165 -19.11 20.21 -4.91
CA GLY A 165 -19.72 19.39 -3.85
C GLY A 165 -19.76 20.20 -2.56
N THR A 166 -20.92 20.31 -1.93
CA THR A 166 -21.21 21.22 -0.80
C THR A 166 -20.57 20.81 0.53
N GLN A 167 -19.55 19.94 0.53
CA GLN A 167 -18.78 19.60 1.72
C GLN A 167 -17.32 19.36 1.33
N PRO A 168 -16.34 19.93 2.09
CA PRO A 168 -14.97 19.47 1.96
C PRO A 168 -14.94 17.98 2.29
N PRO A 169 -14.28 17.13 1.47
CA PRO A 169 -14.09 15.74 1.83
C PRO A 169 -13.37 15.67 3.17
N ALA A 170 -13.77 14.72 4.01
CA ALA A 170 -13.16 14.50 5.31
C ALA A 170 -11.63 14.33 5.18
N PRO A 171 -10.83 14.68 6.20
CA PRO A 171 -9.36 14.72 6.11
C PRO A 171 -8.68 13.42 5.66
N TRP A 172 -9.40 12.30 5.73
CA TRP A 172 -8.97 10.95 5.37
C TRP A 172 -9.32 10.53 3.92
N MET A 173 -10.05 11.33 3.16
CA MET A 173 -10.35 11.02 1.76
C MET A 173 -9.14 11.39 0.88
N TRP A 174 -8.44 10.34 0.43
CA TRP A 174 -7.29 10.38 -0.47
C TRP A 174 -7.63 11.16 -1.75
N ARG A 175 -7.02 12.34 -1.91
CA ARG A 175 -6.92 12.98 -3.22
C ARG A 175 -5.98 12.11 -4.06
N VAL A 176 -6.20 12.00 -5.37
CA VAL A 176 -5.11 11.52 -6.26
C VAL A 176 -3.96 12.52 -6.08
N LEU A 177 -2.89 12.09 -5.41
CA LEU A 177 -1.79 12.93 -4.90
C LEU A 177 -0.80 13.34 -6.01
N VAL A 178 -1.30 13.63 -7.20
CA VAL A 178 -0.50 14.20 -8.28
C VAL A 178 -0.70 15.71 -8.24
N GLY A 179 0.28 16.44 -7.70
CA GLY A 179 0.33 17.91 -7.80
C GLY A 179 -0.13 18.71 -6.59
N ASN A 180 0.23 18.28 -5.39
CA ASN A 180 0.28 19.22 -4.27
C ASN A 180 1.75 19.65 -4.05
N ASN A 181 1.97 20.94 -3.76
CA ASN A 181 3.30 21.58 -3.84
C ASN A 181 4.18 21.31 -2.61
N GLY A 182 4.00 20.20 -1.90
CA GLY A 182 4.72 19.92 -0.66
C GLY A 182 6.20 19.59 -0.84
N LEU A 183 6.62 19.25 -2.07
CA LEU A 183 8.01 19.00 -2.45
C LEU A 183 8.47 19.98 -3.54
N SER A 184 9.65 20.56 -3.36
CA SER A 184 10.42 21.22 -4.43
C SER A 184 10.84 20.23 -5.51
N LEU A 185 11.25 20.73 -6.69
CA LEU A 185 11.71 19.86 -7.78
C LEU A 185 12.87 18.96 -7.34
N SER A 186 13.86 19.51 -6.64
CA SER A 186 15.01 18.75 -6.16
C SER A 186 14.62 17.68 -5.13
N GLU A 187 13.61 17.95 -4.29
CA GLU A 187 13.10 16.96 -3.34
C GLU A 187 12.33 15.83 -4.04
N GLN A 188 11.59 16.13 -5.12
CA GLN A 188 10.93 15.12 -5.95
C GLN A 188 11.94 14.24 -6.69
N GLU A 189 12.96 14.86 -7.30
CA GLU A 189 14.07 14.15 -7.94
C GLU A 189 14.81 13.25 -6.94
N SER A 190 15.00 13.75 -5.72
CA SER A 190 15.59 12.98 -4.63
C SER A 190 14.71 11.81 -4.20
N GLN A 191 13.39 12.01 -4.08
CA GLN A 191 12.46 10.92 -3.78
C GLN A 191 12.54 9.83 -4.85
N PHE A 192 12.47 10.20 -6.13
CA PHE A 192 12.56 9.24 -7.23
C PHE A 192 13.85 8.43 -7.18
N ALA A 193 14.99 9.09 -7.01
CA ALA A 193 16.29 8.42 -6.94
C ALA A 193 16.37 7.46 -5.74
N LEU A 194 15.88 7.86 -4.57
CA LEU A 194 15.90 7.03 -3.37
C LEU A 194 14.98 5.81 -3.48
N TRP A 195 13.77 5.96 -4.05
CA TRP A 195 12.83 4.86 -4.25
C TRP A 195 13.38 3.85 -5.26
N ALA A 196 14.02 4.35 -6.33
CA ALA A 196 14.68 3.49 -7.31
C ALA A 196 15.82 2.66 -6.71
N ILE A 197 16.65 3.26 -5.83
CA ILE A 197 17.73 2.55 -5.12
C ILE A 197 17.17 1.46 -4.20
N LEU A 198 16.01 1.69 -3.60
CA LEU A 198 15.34 0.73 -2.71
C LEU A 198 14.61 -0.40 -3.45
N ALA A 199 14.60 -0.39 -4.79
CA ALA A 199 13.77 -1.26 -5.61
C ALA A 199 12.28 -1.20 -5.23
N ALA A 200 11.79 0.02 -4.97
CA ALA A 200 10.41 0.29 -4.59
C ALA A 200 9.41 0.20 -5.77
N PRO A 201 8.12 -0.07 -5.50
CA PRO A 201 7.02 0.00 -6.47
C PRO A 201 6.80 1.38 -7.11
#